data_AF-A0A3B9BZH3-F1
#
_entry.id   AF-A0A3B9BZH3-F1
#
_cell.length_a   1.000
_cell.length_b   1.000
_cell.length_c   1.000
_cell.angle_alpha   90.00
_cell.angle_beta   90.00
_cell.angle_gamma   90.00
#
_symmetry.space_group_name_H-M   'P 1'
#
loop_
_entity.id
_entity.type
_entity.pdbx_description
1 polymer ?
#
loop_
_entity_poly.entity_id
_entity_poly.type
_entity_poly.pdbx_seq_one_letter_code
_entity_poly.pdbx_strand_id
1 'polypeptide(L)'
;MIDLKQMDQFFMCGPEEMIVSVRDYLLDKGVEKDKIKFELFHTAGAAKKQSNEAGQGDEASDVKMSMVTIKADDRSVEIPLAYNGMSILDAALKAGADLPFACKGGVCCTCRAKVIEGKVNMEVNYALETDEVEAGFILTCQAHPLSEKVVIDFDAR
;
A
#
# COMPACT_ATOMS: atom_id res chain seq x y z
N MET A 1 -29.03 16.96 -21.52
CA MET A 1 -27.62 16.65 -21.23
C MET A 1 -27.46 16.75 -19.72
N ILE A 2 -26.82 15.78 -19.06
CA ILE A 2 -26.68 15.77 -17.59
C ILE A 2 -25.59 16.78 -17.21
N ASP A 3 -25.86 17.65 -16.25
CA ASP A 3 -24.86 18.56 -15.68
C ASP A 3 -24.05 17.82 -14.61
N LEU A 4 -22.81 17.47 -14.95
CA LEU A 4 -21.91 16.71 -14.08
C LEU A 4 -21.55 17.46 -12.79
N LYS A 5 -21.60 18.79 -12.79
CA LYS A 5 -21.23 19.61 -11.62
C LYS A 5 -22.32 19.66 -10.56
N GLN A 6 -23.57 19.43 -10.97
CA GLN A 6 -24.72 19.35 -10.05
C GLN A 6 -24.87 17.98 -9.39
N MET A 7 -24.04 16.99 -9.77
CA MET A 7 -24.10 15.68 -9.13
C MET A 7 -23.42 15.73 -7.76
N ASP A 8 -24.04 15.04 -6.80
CA ASP A 8 -23.52 14.94 -5.44
C ASP A 8 -22.30 14.01 -5.37
N GLN A 9 -22.41 12.84 -6.01
CA GLN A 9 -21.40 11.77 -5.97
C GLN A 9 -21.45 10.92 -7.26
N PHE A 10 -20.30 10.36 -7.63
CA PHE A 10 -20.12 9.38 -8.70
C PHE A 10 -19.55 8.10 -8.12
N PHE A 11 -20.23 6.99 -8.33
CA PHE A 11 -19.79 5.67 -7.89
C PHE A 11 -19.51 4.80 -9.10
N MET A 12 -18.35 4.14 -9.10
CA MET A 12 -17.97 3.23 -10.18
C MET A 12 -17.32 1.96 -9.64
N CYS A 13 -17.64 0.84 -10.27
CA CYS A 13 -17.05 -0.46 -10.01
C CYS A 13 -16.82 -1.14 -11.37
N GLY A 14 -15.68 -1.80 -11.53
CA GLY A 14 -15.33 -2.46 -12.78
C GLY A 14 -13.83 -2.70 -12.93
N PRO A 15 -13.38 -3.02 -14.15
CA PRO A 15 -11.97 -3.14 -14.48
C PRO A 15 -11.19 -1.85 -14.18
N GLU A 16 -9.94 -1.98 -13.75
CA GLU A 16 -9.06 -0.85 -13.41
C GLU A 16 -8.98 0.19 -14.53
N GLU A 17 -8.80 -0.25 -15.78
CA GLU A 17 -8.74 0.64 -16.94
C GLU A 17 -10.03 1.44 -17.16
N MET A 18 -11.19 0.81 -16.96
CA MET A 18 -12.48 1.48 -17.08
C MET A 18 -12.63 2.54 -15.98
N ILE A 19 -12.32 2.19 -14.73
CA ILE A 19 -12.41 3.10 -13.59
C ILE A 19 -11.48 4.30 -13.80
N VAL A 20 -10.23 4.07 -14.16
CA VAL A 20 -9.24 5.12 -14.42
C VAL A 20 -9.71 6.03 -15.55
N SER A 21 -10.19 5.46 -16.66
CA SER A 21 -10.69 6.23 -17.80
C SER A 21 -11.88 7.13 -17.43
N VAL A 22 -12.87 6.60 -16.70
CA VAL A 22 -14.05 7.39 -16.29
C VAL A 22 -13.67 8.43 -15.24
N ARG A 23 -12.82 8.09 -14.27
CA ARG A 23 -12.31 9.03 -13.25
C ARG A 23 -11.61 10.22 -13.91
N ASP A 24 -10.67 9.95 -14.81
CA ASP A 24 -9.88 11.00 -15.45
C ASP A 24 -10.77 11.89 -16.32
N TYR A 25 -11.79 11.33 -16.98
CA TYR A 25 -12.80 12.11 -17.69
C TYR A 25 -13.60 13.04 -16.77
N LEU A 26 -14.05 12.55 -15.60
CA LEU A 26 -14.80 13.37 -14.65
C LEU A 26 -13.94 14.51 -14.08
N LEU A 27 -12.68 14.23 -13.76
CA LEU A 27 -11.70 15.23 -13.32
C LEU A 27 -11.47 16.31 -14.41
N ASP A 28 -11.30 15.91 -15.68
CA ASP A 28 -11.18 16.83 -16.82
C ASP A 28 -12.41 17.75 -16.97
N LYS A 29 -13.59 17.26 -16.59
CA LYS A 29 -14.84 18.04 -16.60
C LYS A 29 -15.02 18.92 -15.36
N GLY A 30 -14.04 18.91 -14.45
CA GLY A 30 -14.01 19.74 -13.24
C GLY A 30 -14.89 19.20 -12.12
N VAL A 31 -15.16 17.89 -12.10
CA VAL A 31 -15.73 17.23 -10.93
C VAL A 31 -14.65 17.13 -9.85
N GLU A 32 -14.99 17.50 -8.62
CA GLU A 32 -14.08 17.40 -7.48
C GLU A 32 -13.73 15.94 -7.17
N LYS A 33 -12.46 15.68 -6.85
CA LYS A 33 -11.94 14.32 -6.56
C LYS A 33 -12.75 13.63 -5.47
N ASP A 34 -13.16 14.36 -4.43
CA ASP A 34 -13.87 13.82 -3.27
C ASP A 34 -15.28 13.31 -3.61
N LYS A 35 -15.84 13.73 -4.76
CA LYS A 35 -17.12 13.24 -5.28
C LYS A 35 -17.00 11.97 -6.13
N ILE A 36 -15.77 11.53 -6.44
CA ILE A 36 -15.53 10.36 -7.29
C ILE A 36 -15.08 9.20 -6.42
N LYS A 37 -15.96 8.21 -6.26
CA LYS A 37 -15.72 7.02 -5.44
C LYS A 37 -15.70 5.77 -6.32
N PHE A 38 -14.75 4.88 -6.05
CA PHE A 38 -14.60 3.66 -6.84
C PHE A 38 -14.16 2.46 -6.00
N GLU A 39 -14.50 1.27 -6.47
CA GLU A 39 -14.09 0.00 -5.89
C GLU A 39 -13.31 -0.82 -6.92
N LEU A 40 -12.11 -1.27 -6.54
CA LEU A 40 -11.22 -2.07 -7.39
C LEU A 40 -11.19 -3.53 -6.90
N PHE A 41 -11.77 -4.43 -7.69
CA PHE A 41 -11.76 -5.87 -7.40
C PHE A 41 -10.52 -6.60 -7.95
N HIS A 42 -9.85 -6.01 -8.94
CA HIS A 42 -8.63 -6.56 -9.55
C HIS A 42 -7.66 -5.40 -9.76
N THR A 43 -6.45 -5.51 -9.21
CA THR A 43 -5.34 -4.60 -9.49
C THR A 43 -4.30 -5.30 -10.34
N ALA A 44 -3.68 -4.58 -11.27
CA ALA A 44 -2.64 -5.14 -12.14
C ALA A 44 -1.47 -5.79 -11.37
N GLY A 45 -1.26 -5.41 -10.10
CA GLY A 45 -0.26 -5.99 -9.20
C GLY A 45 -0.59 -7.40 -8.69
N ALA A 46 -1.87 -7.78 -8.60
CA ALA A 46 -2.26 -9.13 -8.15
C ALA A 46 -1.81 -10.25 -9.10
N ALA A 47 -1.58 -9.91 -10.39
CA ALA A 47 -1.12 -10.86 -11.40
C ALA A 47 0.43 -10.93 -11.53
N LYS A 48 1.18 -10.01 -10.92
CA LYS A 48 2.65 -9.95 -11.03
C LYS A 48 3.36 -10.34 -9.73
N LYS A 49 3.23 -11.60 -9.30
CA LYS A 49 4.24 -12.25 -8.43
C LYS A 49 4.15 -13.78 -8.42
N GLN A 50 4.37 -14.36 -9.61
CA GLN A 50 5.03 -15.66 -9.73
C GLN A 50 6.24 -15.51 -10.65
N SER A 51 7.23 -14.75 -10.21
CA SER A 51 8.61 -15.08 -10.55
C SER A 51 9.28 -15.53 -9.26
N ASN A 52 9.28 -16.85 -9.07
CA ASN A 52 10.30 -17.50 -8.26
C ASN A 52 11.64 -17.23 -8.96
N GLU A 53 12.30 -16.14 -8.61
CA GLU A 53 13.75 -16.04 -8.77
C GLU A 53 14.36 -16.12 -7.39
N ALA A 54 14.56 -17.36 -6.95
CA ALA A 54 15.63 -17.70 -6.05
C ALA A 54 16.95 -17.38 -6.77
N GLY A 55 17.36 -16.11 -6.74
CA GLY A 55 18.70 -15.69 -7.11
C GLY A 55 19.66 -16.04 -5.97
N GLN A 56 20.34 -17.18 -6.08
CA GLN A 56 21.67 -17.31 -5.51
C GLN A 56 22.57 -16.30 -6.22
N GLY A 57 23.06 -15.32 -5.46
CA GLY A 57 24.01 -14.33 -5.90
C GLY A 57 24.75 -13.80 -4.68
N ASP A 58 25.84 -14.49 -4.33
CA ASP A 58 26.92 -13.90 -3.55
C ASP A 58 27.55 -12.79 -4.39
N GLU A 59 27.04 -11.57 -4.28
CA GLU A 59 27.81 -10.35 -4.57
C GLU A 59 27.46 -9.28 -3.54
N ALA A 60 28.46 -8.92 -2.73
CA ALA A 60 28.43 -7.80 -1.80
C ALA A 60 28.25 -6.49 -2.59
N SER A 61 27.02 -6.19 -2.95
CA SER A 61 26.57 -4.85 -3.29
C SER A 61 26.07 -4.19 -2.01
N ASP A 62 26.37 -2.91 -1.80
CA ASP A 62 25.87 -2.08 -0.69
C ASP A 62 24.34 -1.91 -0.79
N VAL A 63 23.59 -2.99 -0.63
CA VAL A 63 22.13 -2.95 -0.55
C VAL A 63 21.81 -2.32 0.79
N LYS A 64 21.33 -1.07 0.76
CA LYS A 64 20.88 -0.39 1.96
C LYS A 64 19.80 -1.22 2.64
N MET A 65 20.11 -1.62 3.87
CA MET A 65 19.21 -2.37 4.73
C MET A 65 18.54 -1.41 5.71
N SER A 66 17.27 -1.69 6.00
CA SER A 66 16.49 -1.06 7.04
C SER A 66 16.19 -2.09 8.12
N MET A 67 16.26 -1.67 9.38
CA MET A 67 15.73 -2.44 10.49
C MET A 67 14.27 -2.02 10.72
N VAL A 68 13.35 -2.93 10.43
CA VAL A 68 11.91 -2.68 10.53
C VAL A 68 11.36 -3.37 11.78
N THR A 69 10.86 -2.58 12.73
CA THR A 69 10.15 -3.06 13.92
C THR A 69 8.65 -3.02 13.65
N ILE A 70 7.98 -4.15 13.83
CA ILE A 70 6.55 -4.32 13.59
C ILE A 70 5.87 -4.62 14.91
N LYS A 71 4.94 -3.76 15.31
CA LYS A 71 4.12 -3.93 16.51
C LYS A 71 2.71 -4.38 16.14
N ALA A 72 2.26 -5.47 16.74
CA ALA A 72 0.90 -6.02 16.58
C ALA A 72 0.57 -6.92 17.79
N ASP A 73 -0.63 -6.78 18.36
CA ASP A 73 -1.17 -7.64 19.43
C ASP A 73 -0.19 -7.84 20.60
N ASP A 74 0.34 -6.73 21.15
CA ASP A 74 1.34 -6.67 22.22
C ASP A 74 2.70 -7.33 21.90
N ARG A 75 2.91 -7.78 20.66
CA ARG A 75 4.16 -8.37 20.18
C ARG A 75 4.94 -7.36 19.34
N SER A 76 6.25 -7.54 19.31
CA SER A 76 7.13 -6.79 18.43
C SER A 76 8.10 -7.73 17.75
N VAL A 77 8.20 -7.62 16.42
CA VAL A 77 9.14 -8.39 15.60
C VAL A 77 10.04 -7.40 14.89
N GLU A 78 11.34 -7.64 14.93
CA GLU A 78 12.32 -6.84 14.18
C GLU A 78 12.87 -7.67 13.03
N ILE A 79 12.82 -7.11 11.82
CA ILE A 79 13.30 -7.77 10.61
C ILE A 79 14.24 -6.85 9.83
N PRO A 80 15.39 -7.36 9.36
CA PRO A 80 16.19 -6.64 8.39
C PRO A 80 15.52 -6.72 7.01
N LEU A 81 15.33 -5.57 6.37
CA LEU A 81 14.67 -5.47 5.07
C LEU A 81 15.45 -4.54 4.12
N ALA A 82 15.76 -5.02 2.93
CA ALA A 82 16.38 -4.19 1.89
C ALA A 82 15.41 -3.11 1.41
N TYR A 83 15.92 -1.89 1.15
CA TYR A 83 15.12 -0.76 0.68
C TYR A 83 14.35 -1.07 -0.62
N ASN A 84 14.98 -1.80 -1.54
CA ASN A 84 14.40 -2.20 -2.83
C ASN A 84 13.97 -3.68 -2.84
N GLY A 85 13.72 -4.26 -1.66
CA GLY A 85 13.41 -5.66 -1.49
C GLY A 85 11.91 -5.97 -1.52
N MET A 86 11.52 -6.96 -0.71
CA MET A 86 10.11 -7.30 -0.50
C MET A 86 9.35 -6.17 0.20
N SER A 87 8.02 -6.20 0.14
CA SER A 87 7.20 -5.32 0.96
C SER A 87 7.35 -5.66 2.44
N ILE A 88 7.07 -4.70 3.32
CA ILE A 88 7.14 -4.88 4.77
C ILE A 88 6.27 -6.06 5.22
N LEU A 89 5.04 -6.18 4.69
CA LEU A 89 4.15 -7.30 5.01
C LEU A 89 4.75 -8.65 4.59
N ASP A 90 5.23 -8.77 3.35
CA ASP A 90 5.71 -10.07 2.87
C ASP A 90 6.97 -10.52 3.63
N ALA A 91 7.85 -9.59 4.01
CA ALA A 91 9.03 -9.88 4.82
C ALA A 91 8.64 -10.33 6.23
N ALA A 92 7.64 -9.68 6.84
CA ALA A 92 7.12 -10.05 8.15
C ALA A 92 6.47 -11.45 8.16
N LEU A 93 5.64 -11.75 7.16
CA LEU A 93 5.02 -13.07 7.00
C LEU A 93 6.08 -14.17 6.80
N LYS A 94 7.15 -13.89 6.05
CA LYS A 94 8.29 -14.83 5.90
C LYS A 94 9.05 -15.06 7.21
N ALA A 95 9.13 -14.04 8.07
CA ALA A 95 9.70 -14.16 9.41
C ALA A 95 8.76 -14.86 10.41
N GLY A 96 7.56 -15.27 9.98
CA GLY A 96 6.58 -15.97 10.81
C GLY A 96 5.69 -15.05 11.64
N ALA A 97 5.64 -13.74 11.33
CA ALA A 97 4.68 -12.84 11.95
C ALA A 97 3.25 -13.18 11.49
N ASP A 98 2.31 -13.21 12.43
CA ASP A 98 0.89 -13.37 12.16
C ASP A 98 0.26 -11.97 12.06
N LEU A 99 0.13 -11.46 10.83
CA LEU A 99 -0.34 -10.09 10.57
C LEU A 99 -1.61 -10.13 9.72
N PRO A 100 -2.54 -9.18 9.92
CA PRO A 100 -3.77 -9.11 9.14
C PRO A 100 -3.46 -8.72 7.68
N PHE A 101 -3.93 -9.53 6.71
CA PHE A 101 -3.88 -9.19 5.28
C PHE A 101 -5.01 -9.87 4.50
N ALA A 102 -5.35 -9.30 3.32
CA ALA A 102 -6.32 -9.91 2.40
C ALA A 102 -5.89 -9.77 0.93
N CYS A 103 -5.86 -8.57 0.35
CA CYS A 103 -5.68 -8.39 -1.10
C CYS A 103 -4.22 -8.37 -1.58
N LYS A 104 -3.29 -7.89 -0.75
CA LYS A 104 -1.89 -7.54 -1.13
C LYS A 104 -1.74 -6.63 -2.37
N GLY A 105 -2.80 -5.90 -2.74
CA GLY A 105 -2.86 -5.05 -3.93
C GLY A 105 -3.23 -3.59 -3.64
N GLY A 106 -3.15 -3.16 -2.38
CA GLY A 106 -3.37 -1.74 -2.01
C GLY A 106 -4.82 -1.27 -1.98
N VAL A 107 -5.81 -2.18 -1.93
CA VAL A 107 -7.26 -1.82 -2.04
C VAL A 107 -8.12 -2.12 -0.80
N CYS A 108 -7.73 -3.05 0.09
CA CYS A 108 -8.63 -3.57 1.12
C CYS A 108 -8.44 -3.01 2.54
N CYS A 109 -7.42 -2.20 2.78
CA CYS A 109 -7.03 -1.67 4.11
C CYS A 109 -6.74 -2.70 5.23
N THR A 110 -6.84 -4.00 5.00
CA THR A 110 -6.61 -5.02 6.06
C THR A 110 -5.20 -4.97 6.63
N CYS A 111 -4.20 -4.62 5.81
CA CYS A 111 -2.80 -4.52 6.21
C CYS A 111 -2.39 -3.09 6.63
N ARG A 112 -3.36 -2.24 6.97
CA ARG A 112 -3.15 -0.85 7.38
C ARG A 112 -2.38 -0.82 8.71
N ALA A 113 -1.32 -0.03 8.75
CA ALA A 113 -0.53 0.23 9.95
C ALA A 113 -0.11 1.71 9.97
N LYS A 114 0.35 2.20 11.11
CA LYS A 114 0.88 3.57 11.26
C LYS A 114 2.39 3.56 11.41
N VAL A 115 3.07 4.46 10.71
CA VAL A 115 4.50 4.71 10.92
C VAL A 115 4.69 5.54 12.19
N ILE A 116 5.39 4.97 13.16
CA ILE A 116 5.74 5.61 14.43
C ILE A 116 7.12 6.27 14.34
N GLU A 117 8.03 5.67 13.59
CA GLU A 117 9.39 6.16 13.38
C GLU A 117 9.86 5.79 11.97
N GLY A 118 10.63 6.68 11.35
CA GLY A 118 11.22 6.45 10.02
C GLY A 118 10.34 6.92 8.86
N LYS A 119 10.71 6.50 7.65
CA LYS A 119 10.02 6.83 6.40
C LYS A 119 9.81 5.58 5.57
N VAL A 120 8.68 5.52 4.90
CA VAL A 120 8.35 4.46 3.95
C VAL A 120 7.80 5.04 2.67
N ASN A 121 7.92 4.28 1.58
CA ASN A 121 7.26 4.57 0.32
C ASN A 121 6.19 3.50 0.05
N MET A 122 5.02 3.90 -0.44
CA MET A 122 4.01 2.95 -0.93
C MET A 122 4.06 2.89 -2.46
N GLU A 123 4.15 1.68 -3.03
CA GLU A 123 4.09 1.47 -4.48
C GLU A 123 2.73 1.90 -5.04
N VAL A 124 1.66 1.50 -4.35
CA VAL A 124 0.28 1.76 -4.74
C VAL A 124 -0.55 2.07 -3.49
N ASN A 125 -1.41 3.08 -3.58
CA ASN A 125 -2.43 3.36 -2.58
C ASN A 125 -3.75 3.70 -3.27
N TYR A 126 -4.72 2.80 -3.17
CA TYR A 126 -6.09 3.00 -3.66
C TYR A 126 -7.11 3.09 -2.53
N ALA A 127 -6.68 2.96 -1.28
CA ALA A 127 -7.59 2.70 -0.16
C ALA A 127 -7.50 3.74 0.97
N LEU A 128 -6.33 4.32 1.22
CA LEU A 128 -6.15 5.36 2.23
C LEU A 128 -6.39 6.74 1.61
N GLU A 129 -7.18 7.55 2.30
CA GLU A 129 -7.39 8.95 1.95
C GLU A 129 -6.12 9.78 2.25
N THR A 130 -6.08 11.02 1.75
CA THR A 130 -4.85 11.83 1.82
C THR A 130 -4.50 12.23 3.26
N ASP A 131 -5.51 12.54 4.07
CA ASP A 131 -5.38 12.86 5.49
C ASP A 131 -4.89 11.66 6.32
N GLU A 132 -5.31 10.44 5.97
CA GLU A 132 -4.80 9.22 6.60
C GLU A 132 -3.31 9.02 6.30
N VAL A 133 -2.89 9.21 5.03
CA VAL A 133 -1.47 9.10 4.66
C VAL A 133 -0.63 10.17 5.34
N GLU A 134 -1.14 11.41 5.42
CA GLU A 134 -0.49 12.51 6.14
C GLU A 134 -0.41 12.25 7.65
N ALA A 135 -1.40 11.57 8.23
CA ALA A 135 -1.37 11.10 9.61
C ALA A 135 -0.40 9.92 9.84
N GLY A 136 0.26 9.43 8.78
CA GLY A 136 1.28 8.38 8.84
C GLY A 136 0.73 6.96 8.66
N PHE A 137 -0.52 6.81 8.21
CA PHE A 137 -1.06 5.49 7.87
C PHE A 137 -0.53 5.00 6.52
N ILE A 138 -0.25 3.70 6.47
CA ILE A 138 0.36 3.03 5.33
C ILE A 138 -0.29 1.66 5.10
N LEU A 139 -0.20 1.16 3.86
CA LEU A 139 -0.54 -0.21 3.51
C LEU A 139 0.73 -1.05 3.46
N THR A 140 0.98 -1.82 4.51
CA THR A 140 2.25 -2.58 4.66
C THR A 140 2.51 -3.58 3.53
N CYS A 141 1.46 -4.02 2.82
CA CYS A 141 1.59 -4.88 1.64
C CYS A 141 2.18 -4.20 0.41
N GLN A 142 2.17 -2.87 0.35
CA GLN A 142 2.74 -2.06 -0.73
C GLN A 142 3.87 -1.16 -0.22
N ALA A 143 4.24 -1.26 1.05
CA ALA A 143 5.19 -0.35 1.69
C ALA A 143 6.62 -0.91 1.69
N HIS A 144 7.58 -0.04 1.39
CA HIS A 144 9.02 -0.28 1.41
C HIS A 144 9.74 0.76 2.28
N PRO A 145 10.76 0.38 3.05
CA PRO A 145 11.46 1.32 3.92
C PRO A 145 12.34 2.29 3.11
N LEU A 146 12.38 3.55 3.57
CA LEU A 146 13.25 4.61 3.03
C LEU A 146 14.28 5.13 4.06
N SER A 147 14.23 4.67 5.30
CA SER A 147 15.15 5.02 6.38
C SER A 147 15.77 3.78 7.02
N GLU A 148 16.94 3.95 7.64
CA GLU A 148 17.73 2.84 8.22
C GLU A 148 16.96 2.14 9.34
N LYS A 149 16.04 2.85 9.99
CA LYS A 149 15.13 2.33 10.99
C LYS A 149 13.71 2.75 10.65
N VAL A 150 12.78 1.81 10.74
CA VAL A 150 11.34 2.04 10.57
C VAL A 150 10.61 1.30 11.69
N VAL A 151 9.68 1.98 12.36
CA VAL A 151 8.80 1.36 13.36
C VAL A 151 7.38 1.55 12.90
N ILE A 152 6.63 0.45 12.76
CA ILE A 152 5.22 0.46 12.40
C ILE A 152 4.37 -0.19 13.48
N ASP A 153 3.13 0.27 13.57
CA ASP A 153 2.15 -0.19 14.56
C ASP A 153 0.82 -0.51 13.88
N PHE A 154 0.40 -1.78 13.96
CA PHE A 154 -0.88 -2.25 13.42
C PHE A 154 -2.08 -1.92 14.32
N ASP A 155 -1.84 -1.60 15.60
CA ASP A 155 -2.89 -1.33 16.59
C ASP A 155 -3.22 0.16 16.72
N ALA A 156 -2.45 1.02 16.03
CA ALA A 156 -2.68 2.45 15.98
C ALA A 156 -4.03 2.80 15.33
N ARG A 157 -4.81 3.62 16.02
CA ARG A 157 -6.13 4.10 15.57
C ARG A 157 -6.09 5.52 15.06
#